data_AF-A0A370FSM9-F1
#
_entry.id   AF-A0A370FSM9-F1
#
_cell.length_a   1.000
_cell.length_b   1.000
_cell.length_c   1.000
_cell.angle_alpha   90.00
_cell.angle_beta   90.00
_cell.angle_gamma   90.00
#
_symmetry.space_group_name_H-M   'P 1'
#
loop_
_entity.id
_entity.type
_entity.pdbx_description
1 polymer ?
#
loop_
_entity_poly.entity_id
_entity_poly.type
_entity_poly.pdbx_seq_one_letter_code
_entity_poly.pdbx_strand_id
1 'polypeptide(L)' 'MPDDHTLIAPAGNDPDRIDLQSEGAVAEWARRMDIDEARLRAAVATVGDRATDVARHLADSDGTAHKERPPA' A
#
# COMPACT_ATOMS: atom_id res chain seq x y z
N MET A 1 -27.35 -8.30 30.52
CA MET A 1 -25.98 -8.72 30.20
C MET A 1 -25.32 -7.52 29.52
N PRO A 2 -24.21 -6.98 30.04
CA PRO A 2 -23.41 -6.02 29.29
C PRO A 2 -22.58 -6.80 28.29
N ASP A 3 -22.68 -6.45 27.02
CA ASP A 3 -21.87 -7.05 25.97
C ASP A 3 -20.41 -6.66 26.20
N ASP A 4 -19.68 -7.67 26.66
CA ASP A 4 -18.25 -7.86 26.50
C ASP A 4 -17.86 -7.44 25.08
N HIS A 5 -17.05 -6.38 24.94
CA HIS A 5 -15.94 -6.25 24.00
C HIS A 5 -15.31 -4.86 24.15
N THR A 6 -14.53 -4.73 25.22
CA THR A 6 -13.40 -3.82 25.26
C THR A 6 -12.37 -4.26 24.21
N LEU A 7 -12.49 -3.80 22.96
CA LEU A 7 -11.37 -3.77 22.03
C LEU A 7 -11.35 -2.41 21.35
N ILE A 8 -10.43 -1.59 21.83
CA ILE A 8 -10.05 -0.33 21.23
C ILE A 8 -9.45 -0.64 19.85
N ALA A 9 -10.28 -0.66 18.81
CA ALA A 9 -9.83 -0.32 17.48
C ALA A 9 -10.03 1.20 17.37
N PRO A 10 -8.97 2.03 17.31
CA PRO A 10 -9.18 3.43 17.00
C PRO A 10 -9.84 3.52 15.63
N ALA A 11 -10.91 4.31 15.60
CA ALA A 11 -11.77 4.55 14.46
C ALA A 11 -10.98 4.81 13.16
N GLY A 12 -11.40 4.17 12.07
CA GLY A 12 -11.15 4.67 10.72
C GLY A 12 -9.85 4.26 10.01
N ASN A 13 -9.04 3.34 10.57
CA ASN A 13 -7.91 2.78 9.84
C ASN A 13 -8.32 1.42 9.25
N ASP A 14 -9.07 1.43 8.14
CA ASP A 14 -9.23 0.24 7.32
C ASP A 14 -7.84 -0.41 7.14
N PRO A 15 -7.62 -1.68 7.55
CA PRO A 15 -6.30 -2.31 7.48
C PRO A 15 -5.80 -2.44 6.03
N ASP A 16 -6.67 -2.17 5.07
CA ASP A 16 -6.37 -2.14 3.65
C ASP A 16 -6.14 -0.72 3.10
N ARG A 17 -6.11 0.34 3.94
CA ARG A 17 -5.87 1.71 3.47
C ARG A 17 -4.48 2.23 3.81
N ILE A 18 -3.85 2.84 2.82
CA ILE A 18 -2.55 3.50 2.90
C ILE A 18 -2.82 4.96 3.22
N ASP A 19 -2.57 5.34 4.48
CA ASP A 19 -2.63 6.74 4.87
C ASP A 19 -1.33 7.45 4.45
N LEU A 20 -1.42 8.33 3.44
CA LEU A 20 -0.29 9.13 2.98
C LEU A 20 0.02 10.34 3.87
N GLN A 21 -0.87 10.68 4.82
CA GLN A 21 -0.65 11.77 5.78
C GLN A 21 0.20 11.29 6.96
N SER A 22 0.22 9.98 7.20
CA SER A 22 1.04 9.33 8.21
C SER A 22 2.31 8.76 7.59
N GLU A 23 3.43 9.44 7.81
CA GLU A 23 4.75 8.95 7.38
C GLU A 23 5.07 7.56 7.93
N GLY A 24 4.57 7.24 9.13
CA GLY A 24 4.68 5.90 9.71
C GLY A 24 3.91 4.84 8.92
N ALA A 25 2.72 5.16 8.42
CA ALA A 25 1.95 4.25 7.57
C ALA A 25 2.62 4.06 6.21
N VAL A 26 3.12 5.15 5.60
CA VAL A 26 3.87 5.10 4.33
C VAL A 26 5.10 4.21 4.47
N ALA A 27 5.90 4.38 5.52
CA ALA A 27 7.11 3.58 5.75
C ALA A 27 6.81 2.10 6.01
N GLU A 28 5.76 1.79 6.78
CA GLU A 28 5.33 0.40 7.03
C GLU A 28 4.84 -0.27 5.74
N TRP A 29 4.02 0.42 4.94
CA TRP A 29 3.53 -0.10 3.66
C TRP A 29 4.65 -0.27 2.63
N ALA A 30 5.56 0.71 2.55
CA ALA A 30 6.75 0.66 1.69
C ALA A 30 7.61 -0.58 2.02
N ARG A 31 7.88 -0.83 3.31
CA ARG A 31 8.61 -2.04 3.75
C ARG A 31 7.84 -3.33 3.50
N ARG A 32 6.52 -3.33 3.74
CA ARG A 32 5.68 -4.52 3.57
C ARG A 32 5.58 -4.96 2.11
N MET A 33 5.61 -4.00 1.18
CA MET A 33 5.56 -4.22 -0.26
C MET A 33 6.95 -4.24 -0.92
N ASP A 34 8.02 -4.03 -0.15
CA ASP A 34 9.41 -3.92 -0.64
C ASP A 34 9.58 -2.89 -1.77
N ILE A 35 9.00 -1.70 -1.58
CA ILE A 35 9.09 -0.60 -2.55
C ILE A 35 9.46 0.73 -1.88
N ASP A 36 9.94 1.68 -2.67
CA ASP A 36 10.19 3.04 -2.21
C ASP A 36 8.89 3.80 -1.89
N GLU A 37 8.97 4.70 -0.91
CA GLU A 37 7.87 5.61 -0.54
C GLU A 37 7.38 6.45 -1.72
N ALA A 38 8.29 6.85 -2.61
CA ALA A 38 7.95 7.56 -3.84
C ALA A 38 7.10 6.70 -4.78
N ARG A 39 7.42 5.41 -4.91
CA ARG A 39 6.68 4.45 -5.73
C ARG A 39 5.32 4.14 -5.10
N LEU A 40 5.26 4.05 -3.77
CA LEU A 40 4.00 3.88 -3.03
C LEU A 40 3.06 5.06 -3.27
N ARG A 41 3.57 6.30 -3.13
CA ARG A 41 2.80 7.54 -3.38
C ARG A 41 2.31 7.63 -4.83
N ALA A 42 3.15 7.27 -5.80
CA ALA A 42 2.79 7.26 -7.22
C ALA A 42 1.70 6.21 -7.53
N ALA A 43 1.82 5.00 -6.95
CA ALA A 43 0.81 3.97 -7.09
C ALA A 43 -0.51 4.39 -6.44
N VAL A 44 -0.47 4.92 -5.22
CA VAL A 44 -1.66 5.47 -4.53
C VAL A 44 -2.33 6.58 -5.34
N ALA A 45 -1.55 7.46 -5.97
CA ALA A 45 -2.10 8.50 -6.85
C ALA A 45 -2.77 7.93 -8.11
N THR A 46 -2.37 6.73 -8.55
CA THR A 46 -2.88 6.07 -9.77
C THR A 46 -4.13 5.25 -9.50
N VAL A 47 -4.14 4.43 -8.44
CA VAL A 47 -5.24 3.49 -8.14
C VAL A 47 -6.04 3.81 -6.89
N GLY A 48 -5.59 4.79 -6.11
CA GLY A 48 -6.20 5.23 -4.85
C GLY A 48 -5.47 4.72 -3.61
N ASP A 49 -5.91 5.17 -2.44
CA ASP A 49 -5.36 4.84 -1.12
C ASP A 49 -5.58 3.38 -0.67
N ARG A 50 -6.13 2.51 -1.53
CA ARG A 50 -6.36 1.10 -1.21
C ARG A 50 -5.10 0.28 -1.44
N ALA A 51 -4.58 -0.33 -0.38
CA ALA A 51 -3.44 -1.22 -0.40
C ALA A 51 -3.64 -2.41 -1.34
N THR A 52 -4.84 -3.00 -1.40
CA THR A 52 -5.13 -4.09 -2.34
C THR A 52 -4.97 -3.66 -3.79
N ASP A 53 -5.46 -2.48 -4.16
CA ASP A 53 -5.33 -1.96 -5.53
C ASP A 53 -3.90 -1.54 -5.84
N VAL A 54 -3.22 -0.90 -4.88
CA VAL A 54 -1.80 -0.51 -4.99
C VAL A 54 -0.91 -1.75 -5.17
N ALA A 55 -1.09 -2.78 -4.35
CA ALA A 55 -0.36 -4.03 -4.48
C ALA A 55 -0.59 -4.70 -5.85
N ARG A 56 -1.85 -4.72 -6.33
CA ARG A 56 -2.18 -5.24 -7.66
C ARG A 56 -1.51 -4.45 -8.77
N HIS A 57 -1.54 -3.12 -8.69
CA HIS A 57 -0.91 -2.24 -9.67
C HIS A 57 0.61 -2.37 -9.67
N LEU A 58 1.22 -2.48 -8.49
CA LEU A 58 2.65 -2.70 -8.35
C LEU A 58 3.07 -4.06 -8.89
N ALA A 59 2.30 -5.12 -8.61
CA ALA A 59 2.54 -6.46 -9.16
C ALA A 59 2.46 -6.49 -10.70
N ASP A 60 1.53 -5.74 -11.29
CA ASP A 60 1.44 -5.55 -12.74
C ASP A 60 2.62 -4.72 -13.28
N SER A 61 2.95 -3.62 -12.61
CA SER A 61 4.02 -2.71 -13.00
C SER A 61 5.41 -3.36 -12.91
N ASP A 62 5.68 -4.16 -11.88
CA ASP A 62 6.94 -4.88 -11.72
C ASP A 62 7.13 -5.95 -12.81
N GLY A 63 6.03 -6.57 -13.25
CA GLY A 63 6.02 -7.48 -14.41
C GLY A 63 6.37 -6.80 -15.74
N THR A 64 6.11 -5.49 -15.88
CA THR A 64 6.43 -4.73 -17.10
C THR A 64 7.87 -4.20 -17.14
N ALA A 65 8.55 -4.09 -16.00
CA ALA A 65 9.93 -3.61 -15.95
C ALA A 65 10.97 -4.68 -16.37
N HIS A 66 10.59 -5.97 -16.46
CA HIS A 66 11.49 -7.05 -16.85
C HIS A 66 11.46 -7.41 -18.35
N LYS A 67 10.88 -6.57 -19.22
CA LYS A 67 10.71 -6.93 -20.63
C LYS A 67 11.36 -6.02 -21.66
N GLU A 68 12.42 -5.30 -21.30
CA GLU A 68 13.26 -4.63 -22.30
C GLU A 68 14.76 -4.76 -21.94
N ARG A 69 15.30 -5.98 -22.06
CA ARG A 69 16.74 -6.12 -22.31
C ARG A 69 16.94 -6.00 -23.83
N PRO A 70 17.54 -4.91 -24.34
CA PRO A 70 17.75 -4.75 -25.77
C PRO A 70 18.71 -5.83 -26.28
N PRO A 71 18.47 -6.46 -27.44
CA PRO A 71 19.45 -7.34 -28.05
C PRO A 71 20.64 -6.51 -28.54
N ALA A 72 21.85 -6.91 -28.15
CA ALA A 72 23.11 -6.47 -28.71
C ALA A 72 23.75 -7.61 -29.50
#